data_AF-A0A520H017-F1
#
_entry.id   AF-A0A520H017-F1
#
_cell.length_a   1.000
_cell.length_b   1.000
_cell.length_c   1.000
_cell.angle_alpha   90.00
_cell.angle_beta   90.00
_cell.angle_gamma   90.00
#
_symmetry.space_group_name_H-M   'P 1'
#
loop_
_entity.id
_entity.type
_entity.pdbx_description
1 polymer ?
#
loop_
_entity_poly.entity_id
_entity_poly.type
_entity_poly.pdbx_seq_one_letter_code
_entity_poly.pdbx_strand_id
1 'polypeptide(L)'
;MSVRRLVPALLLAAAGVPTPPAAIRIDQAGYETRGPKTAVLLSGATTPLSWTMSDSQGRTVASGSTIPFGPDAASGQAVHRIVIGDFHTPGAGYVLHVGTAASHPFAIANRPFAPVATAAMAFFYQQRSGVPILPALVERRDLARAAGHAPDRATCFAGRDQKGVQWPGCGYTLDATGGWYDAGDQGKYVVNGGISTWTLLDLHERLGAFGDAAAFADGRLALPERANGRDDLLDEAQAEVKFLLAMQIPNGMSLAVARRDGKAGFETIDAGGLVHTKIADEHWTPLPTAPADDRERRFLYPPSTAATLNMVGVAAQAARIWLTSDPAFAARCLAAARRGWAA
;
A
#
# COMPACT_ATOMS: atom_id res chain seq x y z
N MET A 1 1.71 30.28 -54.59
CA MET A 1 1.24 30.00 -53.22
C MET A 1 0.14 28.96 -53.28
N SER A 2 0.42 27.71 -52.90
CA SER A 2 -0.59 26.66 -52.80
C SER A 2 -0.45 25.99 -51.45
N VAL A 3 -1.46 26.16 -50.60
CA VAL A 3 -1.49 25.70 -49.21
C VAL A 3 -2.03 24.27 -49.21
N ARG A 4 -1.16 23.28 -48.96
CA ARG A 4 -1.60 21.92 -48.62
C ARG A 4 -2.01 21.90 -47.15
N ARG A 5 -3.32 21.81 -46.90
CA ARG A 5 -3.87 21.51 -45.56
C ARG A 5 -3.66 20.03 -45.27
N LEU A 6 -2.83 19.73 -44.27
CA LEU A 6 -2.76 18.41 -43.64
C LEU A 6 -4.01 18.24 -42.77
N VAL A 7 -4.83 17.24 -43.09
CA VAL A 7 -5.94 16.79 -42.23
C VAL A 7 -5.36 15.76 -41.26
N PRO A 8 -5.46 15.94 -39.93
CA PRO A 8 -5.00 14.94 -38.99
C PRO A 8 -5.99 13.77 -39.00
N ALA A 9 -5.49 12.57 -39.30
CA ALA A 9 -6.24 11.33 -39.15
C ALA A 9 -6.40 11.03 -37.66
N LEU A 10 -7.62 11.21 -37.16
CA LEU A 10 -8.01 10.82 -35.80
C LEU A 10 -8.12 9.28 -35.78
N LEU A 11 -7.11 8.60 -35.24
CA LEU A 11 -7.23 7.19 -34.87
C LEU A 11 -8.21 7.09 -33.70
N LEU A 12 -9.48 6.81 -33.99
CA LEU A 12 -10.41 6.30 -32.98
C LEU A 12 -9.89 4.92 -32.57
N ALA A 13 -9.26 4.83 -31.41
CA ALA A 13 -9.13 3.57 -30.71
C ALA A 13 -10.56 3.07 -30.43
N ALA A 14 -10.95 1.97 -31.08
CA ALA A 14 -12.17 1.27 -30.73
C ALA A 14 -12.02 0.79 -29.28
N ALA A 15 -12.67 1.47 -28.34
CA ALA A 15 -12.83 0.96 -27.00
C ALA A 15 -13.58 -0.37 -27.12
N GLY A 16 -12.87 -1.48 -26.90
CA GLY A 16 -13.48 -2.81 -26.92
C GLY A 16 -14.66 -2.83 -25.94
N VAL A 17 -15.79 -3.40 -26.37
CA VAL A 17 -16.91 -3.67 -25.48
C VAL A 17 -16.37 -4.53 -24.33
N PRO A 18 -16.47 -4.10 -23.07
CA PRO A 18 -15.95 -4.87 -21.96
C PRO A 18 -16.65 -6.23 -21.94
N THR A 19 -15.87 -7.31 -21.89
CA THR A 19 -16.41 -8.66 -21.78
C THR A 19 -17.31 -8.74 -20.53
N PRO A 20 -18.54 -9.27 -20.65
CA PRO A 20 -19.42 -9.42 -19.51
C PRO A 20 -18.68 -10.18 -18.40
N PRO A 21 -18.71 -9.69 -17.15
CA PRO A 21 -17.96 -10.34 -16.10
C PRO A 21 -18.51 -11.77 -15.86
N ALA A 22 -17.64 -12.79 -15.74
CA ALA A 22 -18.04 -14.20 -15.63
C ALA A 22 -19.14 -14.46 -14.59
N ALA A 23 -20.19 -15.21 -14.93
CA ALA A 23 -21.34 -15.42 -14.04
C ALA A 23 -20.98 -16.15 -12.73
N ILE A 24 -19.91 -16.95 -12.74
CA ILE A 24 -19.33 -17.61 -11.55
C ILE A 24 -18.10 -16.80 -11.10
N ARG A 25 -18.22 -16.17 -9.92
CA ARG A 25 -17.17 -15.40 -9.25
C ARG A 25 -16.35 -16.31 -8.34
N ILE A 26 -15.04 -16.20 -8.44
CA ILE A 26 -14.05 -17.00 -7.72
C ILE A 26 -12.94 -16.08 -7.22
N ASP A 27 -12.10 -16.60 -6.34
CA ASP A 27 -10.78 -16.03 -6.12
C ASP A 27 -9.88 -16.37 -7.33
N GLN A 28 -9.40 -15.34 -8.02
CA GLN A 28 -8.58 -15.52 -9.23
C GLN A 28 -7.11 -15.86 -8.91
N ALA A 29 -6.63 -15.61 -7.68
CA ALA A 29 -5.35 -16.15 -7.23
C ALA A 29 -5.46 -17.66 -6.97
N GLY A 30 -6.65 -18.10 -6.55
CA GLY A 30 -7.00 -19.51 -6.35
C GLY A 30 -7.42 -19.80 -4.92
N TYR A 31 -7.37 -21.08 -4.55
CA TYR A 31 -7.78 -21.56 -3.23
C TYR A 31 -6.69 -22.40 -2.57
N GLU A 32 -6.59 -22.31 -1.25
CA GLU A 32 -5.72 -23.18 -0.45
C GLU A 32 -6.17 -24.64 -0.55
N THR A 33 -5.25 -25.60 -0.68
CA THR A 33 -5.59 -27.04 -0.74
C THR A 33 -6.48 -27.45 0.42
N ARG A 34 -6.21 -26.93 1.61
CA ARG A 34 -7.02 -27.10 2.81
C ARG A 34 -7.70 -25.80 3.20
N GLY A 35 -8.90 -25.91 3.75
CA GLY A 35 -9.69 -24.76 4.17
C GLY A 35 -10.88 -24.48 3.25
N PRO A 36 -11.68 -23.46 3.60
CA PRO A 36 -12.91 -23.13 2.92
C PRO A 36 -12.64 -22.66 1.49
N LYS A 37 -13.47 -23.12 0.55
CA LYS A 37 -13.44 -22.71 -0.86
C LYS A 37 -14.87 -22.45 -1.30
N THR A 38 -15.19 -21.19 -1.58
CA THR A 38 -16.53 -20.79 -2.02
C THR A 38 -16.42 -19.97 -3.31
N ALA A 39 -17.24 -20.32 -4.30
CA ALA A 39 -17.51 -19.48 -5.45
C ALA A 39 -18.95 -18.96 -5.38
N VAL A 40 -19.22 -17.84 -6.05
CA VAL A 40 -20.53 -17.19 -6.07
C VAL A 40 -21.06 -17.18 -7.50
N LEU A 41 -22.21 -17.82 -7.72
CA LEU A 41 -22.92 -17.79 -8.99
C LEU A 41 -23.99 -16.70 -8.93
N LEU A 42 -24.01 -15.78 -9.89
CA LEU A 42 -25.14 -14.87 -10.10
C LEU A 42 -26.32 -15.68 -10.67
N SER A 43 -27.39 -15.83 -9.90
CA SER A 43 -28.57 -16.60 -10.29
C SER A 43 -29.78 -16.22 -9.44
N GLY A 44 -30.90 -15.94 -10.11
CA GLY A 44 -32.21 -15.71 -9.48
C GLY A 44 -33.02 -16.98 -9.23
N ALA A 45 -32.49 -18.17 -9.54
CA ALA A 45 -33.17 -19.41 -9.24
C ALA A 45 -33.35 -19.57 -7.72
N THR A 46 -34.47 -20.16 -7.31
CA THR A 46 -34.78 -20.39 -5.89
C THR A 46 -34.46 -21.82 -5.45
N THR A 47 -34.05 -22.69 -6.38
CA THR A 47 -33.71 -24.08 -6.16
C THR A 47 -32.24 -24.35 -6.46
N PRO A 48 -31.61 -25.37 -5.84
CA PRO A 48 -30.25 -25.78 -6.16
C PRO A 48 -30.05 -26.10 -7.64
N LEU A 49 -28.98 -25.59 -8.23
CA LEU A 49 -28.54 -25.92 -9.59
C LEU A 49 -27.37 -26.90 -9.53
N SER A 50 -27.28 -27.83 -10.48
CA SER A 50 -26.14 -28.74 -10.57
C SER A 50 -24.89 -28.01 -11.07
N TRP A 51 -23.74 -28.33 -10.49
CA TRP A 51 -22.44 -27.84 -10.93
C TRP A 51 -21.46 -28.99 -11.16
N THR A 52 -20.50 -28.76 -12.04
CA THR A 52 -19.31 -29.61 -12.22
C THR A 52 -18.05 -28.77 -12.13
N MET A 53 -16.93 -29.40 -11.80
CA MET A 53 -15.61 -28.80 -11.86
C MET A 53 -14.73 -29.64 -12.78
N SER A 54 -14.15 -29.03 -13.80
CA SER A 54 -13.22 -29.70 -14.71
C SER A 54 -11.77 -29.33 -14.40
N ASP A 55 -10.83 -30.23 -14.64
CA ASP A 55 -9.40 -29.93 -14.68
C ASP A 55 -8.98 -29.26 -16.00
N SER A 56 -7.69 -28.97 -16.15
CA SER A 56 -7.11 -28.36 -17.36
C SER A 56 -7.17 -29.24 -18.62
N GLN A 57 -7.48 -30.54 -18.46
CA GLN A 57 -7.70 -31.47 -19.57
C GLN A 57 -9.19 -31.60 -19.93
N GLY A 58 -10.06 -30.83 -19.27
CA GLY A 58 -11.52 -30.88 -19.47
C GLY A 58 -12.19 -32.06 -18.78
N ARG A 59 -11.49 -32.82 -17.93
CA ARG A 59 -12.08 -33.95 -17.20
C ARG A 59 -12.82 -33.44 -15.97
N THR A 60 -14.06 -33.87 -15.78
CA THR A 60 -14.79 -33.59 -14.55
C THR A 60 -14.11 -34.27 -13.36
N VAL A 61 -13.69 -33.48 -12.38
CA VAL A 61 -12.99 -33.93 -11.16
C VAL A 61 -13.83 -33.77 -9.90
N ALA A 62 -14.89 -32.95 -9.95
CA ALA A 62 -15.88 -32.83 -8.88
C ALA A 62 -17.24 -32.41 -9.43
N SER A 63 -18.30 -32.64 -8.67
CA SER A 63 -19.66 -32.20 -8.99
C SER A 63 -20.49 -32.06 -7.72
N GLY A 64 -21.58 -31.29 -7.80
CA GLY A 64 -22.53 -31.16 -6.70
C GLY A 64 -23.68 -30.24 -7.04
N SER A 65 -24.32 -29.68 -6.02
CA SER A 65 -25.39 -28.71 -6.15
C SER A 65 -25.04 -27.38 -5.50
N THR A 66 -25.45 -26.28 -6.10
CA THR A 66 -25.29 -24.94 -5.52
C THR A 66 -26.20 -24.78 -4.31
N ILE A 67 -25.88 -23.86 -3.41
CA ILE A 67 -26.75 -23.47 -2.30
C ILE A 67 -27.39 -22.12 -2.65
N PRO A 68 -28.72 -22.05 -2.90
CA PRO A 68 -29.41 -20.78 -3.10
C PRO A 68 -29.22 -19.88 -1.89
N PHE A 69 -28.79 -18.64 -2.11
CA PHE A 69 -28.68 -17.64 -1.06
C PHE A 69 -29.79 -16.59 -1.19
N GLY A 70 -30.19 -16.28 -2.43
CA GLY A 70 -31.15 -15.22 -2.71
C GLY A 70 -30.45 -13.87 -2.86
N PRO A 71 -31.16 -12.74 -2.63
CA PRO A 71 -30.60 -11.41 -2.83
C PRO A 71 -29.48 -11.12 -1.83
N ASP A 72 -28.28 -10.84 -2.35
CA ASP A 72 -27.18 -10.28 -1.57
C ASP A 72 -27.43 -8.79 -1.33
N ALA A 73 -27.40 -8.38 -0.06
CA ALA A 73 -27.75 -7.02 0.35
C ALA A 73 -26.77 -5.96 -0.15
N ALA A 74 -25.49 -6.32 -0.34
CA ALA A 74 -24.46 -5.38 -0.76
C ALA A 74 -24.53 -5.07 -2.26
N SER A 75 -24.76 -6.08 -3.09
CA SER A 75 -24.84 -5.95 -4.55
C SER A 75 -26.26 -5.76 -5.09
N GLY A 76 -27.28 -6.13 -4.32
CA GLY A 76 -28.67 -6.23 -4.79
C GLY A 76 -28.93 -7.40 -5.76
N GLN A 77 -27.93 -8.26 -5.99
CA GLN A 77 -28.01 -9.36 -6.95
C GLN A 77 -28.45 -10.64 -6.25
N ALA A 78 -29.29 -11.44 -6.90
CA ALA A 78 -29.58 -12.79 -6.43
C ALA A 78 -28.40 -13.73 -6.74
N VAL A 79 -27.96 -14.49 -5.73
CA VAL A 79 -26.79 -15.34 -5.83
C VAL A 79 -27.00 -16.75 -5.27
N HIS A 80 -26.16 -17.66 -5.72
CA HIS A 80 -25.96 -18.98 -5.15
C HIS A 80 -24.50 -19.15 -4.73
N ARG A 81 -24.26 -20.01 -3.74
CA ARG A 81 -22.91 -20.41 -3.32
C ARG A 81 -22.56 -21.78 -3.91
N ILE A 82 -21.34 -21.92 -4.39
CA ILE A 82 -20.73 -23.21 -4.76
C ILE A 82 -19.63 -23.48 -3.73
N VAL A 83 -19.73 -24.57 -2.97
CA VAL A 83 -18.76 -24.91 -1.93
C VAL A 83 -17.96 -26.12 -2.39
N ILE A 84 -16.63 -25.97 -2.46
CA ILE A 84 -15.70 -27.02 -2.89
C ILE A 84 -14.62 -27.31 -1.83
N GLY A 85 -14.91 -27.00 -0.56
CA GLY A 85 -13.95 -27.09 0.55
C GLY A 85 -13.25 -28.45 0.69
N ASP A 86 -13.99 -29.54 0.45
CA ASP A 86 -13.53 -30.92 0.59
C ASP A 86 -12.66 -31.39 -0.59
N PHE A 87 -12.54 -30.59 -1.65
CA PHE A 87 -11.63 -30.88 -2.74
C PHE A 87 -10.22 -30.40 -2.38
N HIS A 88 -9.30 -31.35 -2.19
CA HIS A 88 -7.95 -31.07 -1.71
C HIS A 88 -6.85 -31.30 -2.76
N THR A 89 -7.20 -31.82 -3.94
CA THR A 89 -6.23 -32.15 -4.99
C THR A 89 -5.60 -30.86 -5.53
N PRO A 90 -4.27 -30.68 -5.41
CA PRO A 90 -3.60 -29.54 -5.99
C PRO A 90 -3.67 -29.59 -7.52
N GLY A 91 -3.78 -28.43 -8.15
CA GLY A 91 -3.81 -28.30 -9.60
C GLY A 91 -4.07 -26.87 -10.05
N ALA A 92 -3.86 -26.63 -11.34
CA ALA A 92 -4.13 -25.34 -11.98
C ALA A 92 -5.06 -25.52 -13.18
N GLY A 93 -5.78 -24.46 -13.53
CA GLY A 93 -6.71 -24.48 -14.65
C GLY A 93 -8.03 -25.20 -14.34
N TYR A 94 -8.43 -25.27 -13.06
CA TYR A 94 -9.75 -25.74 -12.70
C TYR A 94 -10.81 -24.75 -13.19
N VAL A 95 -11.95 -25.26 -13.67
CA VAL A 95 -13.09 -24.44 -14.11
C VAL A 95 -14.37 -25.00 -13.52
N LEU A 96 -15.16 -24.13 -12.87
CA LEU A 96 -16.52 -24.47 -12.42
C LEU A 96 -17.53 -24.21 -13.53
N HIS A 97 -18.50 -25.11 -13.69
CA HIS A 97 -19.57 -25.02 -14.68
C HIS A 97 -20.94 -25.15 -14.04
N VAL A 98 -21.89 -24.31 -14.45
CA VAL A 98 -23.33 -24.41 -14.12
C VAL A 98 -24.14 -24.12 -15.37
N GLY A 99 -24.73 -25.14 -15.98
CA GLY A 99 -25.36 -25.01 -17.30
C GLY A 99 -24.35 -24.51 -18.34
N THR A 100 -24.59 -23.35 -18.94
CA THR A 100 -23.68 -22.71 -19.90
C THR A 100 -22.70 -21.73 -19.24
N ALA A 101 -22.83 -21.45 -17.94
CA ALA A 101 -21.94 -20.55 -17.22
C ALA A 101 -20.66 -21.28 -16.83
N ALA A 102 -19.52 -20.61 -17.00
CA ALA A 102 -18.21 -21.07 -16.57
C ALA A 102 -17.50 -19.99 -15.74
N SER A 103 -16.67 -20.40 -14.78
CA SER A 103 -15.76 -19.50 -14.07
C SER A 103 -14.53 -19.16 -14.94
N HIS A 104 -13.74 -18.16 -14.52
CA HIS A 104 -12.35 -18.12 -14.94
C HIS A 104 -11.60 -19.37 -14.43
N PRO A 105 -10.51 -19.79 -15.10
CA PRO A 105 -9.66 -20.84 -14.59
C PRO A 105 -9.00 -20.41 -13.27
N PHE A 106 -8.85 -21.35 -12.33
CA PHE A 106 -8.21 -21.09 -11.04
C PHE A 106 -7.29 -22.23 -10.60
N ALA A 107 -6.48 -21.96 -9.58
CA ALA A 107 -5.60 -22.93 -8.97
C ALA A 107 -6.13 -23.38 -7.60
N ILE A 108 -5.81 -24.62 -7.24
CA ILE A 108 -5.86 -25.11 -5.86
C ILE A 108 -4.42 -25.48 -5.51
N ALA A 109 -3.83 -24.78 -4.54
CA ALA A 109 -2.41 -24.91 -4.18
C ALA A 109 -2.23 -24.72 -2.67
N ASN A 110 -1.05 -25.06 -2.13
CA ASN A 110 -0.79 -24.91 -0.68
C ASN A 110 -0.51 -23.45 -0.24
N ARG A 111 -0.26 -22.55 -1.19
CA ARG A 111 0.02 -21.11 -0.98
C ARG A 111 -0.29 -20.26 -2.23
N PRO A 112 -1.50 -20.30 -2.82
CA PRO A 112 -1.84 -19.52 -4.02
C PRO A 112 -1.65 -18.00 -3.84
N PHE A 113 -1.68 -17.50 -2.59
CA PHE A 113 -1.52 -16.08 -2.27
C PHE A 113 -0.06 -15.62 -2.10
N ALA A 114 0.92 -16.53 -2.03
CA ALA A 114 2.32 -16.14 -1.84
C ALA A 114 2.87 -15.22 -2.97
N PRO A 115 2.57 -15.48 -4.26
CA PRO A 115 2.92 -14.55 -5.33
C PRO A 115 2.22 -13.19 -5.19
N VAL A 116 0.95 -13.16 -4.74
CA VAL A 116 0.21 -11.91 -4.53
C VAL A 116 0.85 -11.09 -3.41
N ALA A 117 1.25 -11.72 -2.31
CA ALA A 117 1.95 -11.05 -1.22
C ALA A 117 3.30 -10.46 -1.68
N THR A 118 4.04 -11.21 -2.52
CA THR A 118 5.30 -10.72 -3.11
C THR A 118 5.07 -9.55 -4.06
N ALA A 119 4.06 -9.64 -4.94
CA ALA A 119 3.69 -8.57 -5.86
C ALA A 119 3.21 -7.31 -5.12
N ALA A 120 2.46 -7.48 -4.04
CA ALA A 120 2.02 -6.36 -3.21
C ALA A 120 3.21 -5.58 -2.61
N MET A 121 4.33 -6.23 -2.31
CA MET A 121 5.53 -5.53 -1.83
C MET A 121 6.19 -4.63 -2.89
N ALA A 122 5.99 -4.90 -4.19
CA ALA A 122 6.48 -4.03 -5.25
C ALA A 122 5.82 -2.64 -5.24
N PHE A 123 4.66 -2.48 -4.58
CA PHE A 123 4.05 -1.19 -4.34
C PHE A 123 4.97 -0.29 -3.51
N PHE A 124 5.44 -0.76 -2.36
CA PHE A 124 6.26 0.04 -1.44
C PHE A 124 7.56 0.51 -2.10
N TYR A 125 8.25 -0.40 -2.81
CA TYR A 125 9.46 -0.04 -3.55
C TYR A 125 9.19 1.08 -4.57
N GLN A 126 8.13 0.94 -5.39
CA GLN A 126 7.78 1.95 -6.40
C GLN A 126 7.31 3.27 -5.78
N GLN A 127 6.80 3.25 -4.55
CA GLN A 127 6.43 4.44 -3.80
C GLN A 127 7.60 5.11 -3.09
N ARG A 128 8.82 4.54 -3.06
CA ARG A 128 9.96 5.17 -2.38
C ARG A 128 10.27 6.57 -2.93
N SER A 129 10.35 7.54 -2.03
CA SER A 129 10.76 8.92 -2.29
C SER A 129 12.27 9.07 -2.09
N GLY A 130 12.90 10.07 -2.72
CA GLY A 130 14.32 10.38 -2.52
C GLY A 130 15.31 9.44 -3.21
N VAL A 131 14.84 8.38 -3.87
CA VAL A 131 15.67 7.36 -4.55
C VAL A 131 15.15 7.06 -5.96
N PRO A 132 16.03 6.65 -6.90
CA PRO A 132 15.59 6.19 -8.21
C PRO A 132 14.88 4.83 -8.11
N ILE A 133 13.85 4.65 -8.93
CA ILE A 133 13.20 3.35 -9.14
C ILE A 133 13.86 2.70 -10.35
N LEU A 134 14.52 1.57 -10.12
CA LEU A 134 15.41 0.96 -11.10
C LEU A 134 14.65 0.03 -12.05
N PRO A 135 14.89 0.10 -13.38
CA PRO A 135 14.18 -0.71 -14.36
C PRO A 135 14.41 -2.23 -14.22
N ALA A 136 15.47 -2.63 -13.51
CA ALA A 136 15.76 -4.04 -13.23
C ALA A 136 14.96 -4.61 -12.04
N LEU A 137 14.28 -3.75 -11.27
CA LEU A 137 13.58 -4.09 -10.02
C LEU A 137 12.06 -3.88 -10.10
N VAL A 138 11.54 -3.54 -11.29
CA VAL A 138 10.11 -3.33 -11.54
C VAL A 138 9.62 -4.22 -12.66
N GLU A 139 8.34 -4.58 -12.62
CA GLU A 139 7.72 -5.52 -13.57
C GLU A 139 7.73 -5.01 -15.01
N ARG A 140 7.66 -3.69 -15.20
CA ARG A 140 7.74 -3.04 -16.51
C ARG A 140 8.76 -1.91 -16.48
N ARG A 141 9.62 -1.86 -17.50
CA ARG A 141 10.72 -0.87 -17.58
C ARG A 141 10.24 0.59 -17.58
N ASP A 142 9.03 0.85 -18.06
CA ASP A 142 8.40 2.17 -18.10
C ASP A 142 7.82 2.61 -16.74
N LEU A 143 7.86 1.74 -15.72
CA LEU A 143 7.59 2.11 -14.32
C LEU A 143 8.85 2.63 -13.60
N ALA A 144 10.03 2.49 -14.21
CA ALA A 144 11.25 3.08 -13.67
C ALA A 144 11.19 4.61 -13.73
N ARG A 145 11.77 5.26 -12.73
CA ARG A 145 11.81 6.73 -12.66
C ARG A 145 13.04 7.22 -11.93
N ALA A 146 13.46 8.44 -12.24
CA ALA A 146 14.48 9.14 -11.45
C ALA A 146 13.97 9.40 -10.02
N ALA A 147 14.90 9.77 -9.12
CA ALA A 147 14.56 10.13 -7.76
C ALA A 147 13.73 11.42 -7.74
N GLY A 148 12.57 11.35 -7.08
CA GLY A 148 11.77 12.54 -6.75
C GLY A 148 12.15 13.04 -5.36
N HIS A 149 12.09 14.36 -5.15
CA HIS A 149 12.33 14.98 -3.85
C HIS A 149 13.66 14.53 -3.20
N ALA A 150 14.77 14.72 -3.91
CA ALA A 150 16.11 14.31 -3.47
C ALA A 150 17.10 15.49 -3.56
N PRO A 151 17.40 16.20 -2.45
CA PRO A 151 16.88 16.01 -1.09
C PRO A 151 15.47 16.61 -0.91
N ASP A 152 14.74 16.11 0.09
CA ASP A 152 13.41 16.57 0.51
C ASP A 152 13.52 17.43 1.79
N ARG A 153 14.06 18.63 1.64
CA ARG A 153 14.26 19.58 2.74
C ARG A 153 13.15 20.60 2.77
N ALA A 154 12.45 20.68 3.89
CA ALA A 154 11.33 21.60 4.04
C ALA A 154 11.32 22.29 5.41
N THR A 155 10.81 23.52 5.42
CA THR A 155 10.40 24.24 6.64
C THR A 155 8.89 24.12 6.84
N CYS A 156 8.37 24.62 7.95
CA CYS A 156 6.94 24.60 8.21
C CYS A 156 6.17 25.47 7.20
N PHE A 157 4.94 25.05 6.88
CA PHE A 157 4.04 25.83 6.04
C PHE A 157 3.94 27.29 6.53
N ALA A 158 4.26 28.22 5.64
CA ALA A 158 4.27 29.65 5.89
C ALA A 158 3.53 30.33 4.74
N GLY A 159 2.34 30.84 5.00
CA GLY A 159 1.45 31.30 3.94
C GLY A 159 -0.01 31.25 4.33
N ARG A 160 -0.87 31.66 3.41
CA ARG A 160 -2.31 31.62 3.57
C ARG A 160 -2.83 30.26 3.10
N ASP A 161 -3.54 29.54 3.95
CA ASP A 161 -4.16 28.28 3.56
C ASP A 161 -5.47 28.49 2.76
N GLN A 162 -6.06 27.39 2.29
CA GLN A 162 -7.31 27.40 1.51
C GLN A 162 -8.52 27.95 2.29
N LYS A 163 -8.44 28.04 3.63
CA LYS A 163 -9.47 28.63 4.49
C LYS A 163 -9.17 30.10 4.82
N GLY A 164 -8.10 30.66 4.26
CA GLY A 164 -7.69 32.04 4.47
C GLY A 164 -6.88 32.27 5.75
N VAL A 165 -6.49 31.23 6.48
CA VAL A 165 -5.69 31.35 7.71
C VAL A 165 -4.24 31.62 7.34
N GLN A 166 -3.64 32.66 7.93
CA GLN A 166 -2.24 33.02 7.73
C GLN A 166 -1.34 32.26 8.71
N TRP A 167 -0.60 31.27 8.22
CA TRP A 167 0.33 30.49 9.01
C TRP A 167 1.70 31.19 9.13
N PRO A 168 2.31 31.22 10.33
CA PRO A 168 3.54 31.96 10.57
C PRO A 168 4.83 31.23 10.17
N GLY A 169 4.76 29.94 9.80
CA GLY A 169 5.94 29.11 9.56
C GLY A 169 6.72 28.77 10.84
N CYS A 170 7.96 28.32 10.69
CA CYS A 170 8.89 28.04 11.80
C CYS A 170 10.34 28.32 11.42
N GLY A 171 11.21 28.47 12.43
CA GLY A 171 12.62 28.84 12.24
C GLY A 171 13.57 27.68 11.93
N TYR A 172 13.07 26.48 11.64
CA TYR A 172 13.90 25.31 11.34
C TYR A 172 13.50 24.63 10.03
N THR A 173 14.35 23.71 9.60
CA THR A 173 14.16 22.86 8.42
C THR A 173 14.44 21.42 8.82
N LEU A 174 13.69 20.47 8.28
CA LEU A 174 13.98 19.05 8.39
C LEU A 174 14.39 18.51 7.02
N ASP A 175 15.32 17.56 7.02
CA ASP A 175 15.59 16.71 5.86
C ASP A 175 14.76 15.44 6.02
N ALA A 176 13.67 15.36 5.27
CA ALA A 176 12.75 14.22 5.29
C ALA A 176 12.93 13.32 4.06
N THR A 177 14.09 13.34 3.41
CA THR A 177 14.38 12.49 2.23
C THR A 177 14.19 11.01 2.55
N GLY A 178 13.58 10.26 1.62
CA GLY A 178 13.22 8.85 1.84
C GLY A 178 11.75 8.67 2.18
N GLY A 179 11.41 7.48 2.71
CA GLY A 179 10.02 7.07 2.98
C GLY A 179 9.23 6.79 1.71
N TRP A 180 7.91 6.65 1.85
CA TRP A 180 6.98 6.36 0.77
C TRP A 180 6.08 7.55 0.45
N TYR A 181 5.84 7.76 -0.84
CA TYR A 181 4.68 8.51 -1.31
C TYR A 181 3.40 7.77 -0.90
N ASP A 182 2.43 8.49 -0.39
CA ASP A 182 1.29 7.90 0.32
C ASP A 182 0.24 7.28 -0.59
N ALA A 183 -0.01 7.93 -1.72
CA ALA A 183 -1.00 7.45 -2.67
C ALA A 183 -0.61 7.82 -4.12
N GLY A 184 -1.60 8.24 -4.91
CA GLY A 184 -1.38 8.75 -6.27
C GLY A 184 -0.76 10.15 -6.31
N ASP A 185 -0.64 10.80 -5.16
CA ASP A 185 0.12 12.04 -4.99
C ASP A 185 1.51 11.81 -4.42
N GLN A 186 2.23 12.91 -4.21
CA GLN A 186 3.64 12.89 -3.84
C GLN A 186 3.87 13.35 -2.40
N GLY A 187 2.80 13.53 -1.61
CA GLY A 187 2.88 13.76 -0.16
C GLY A 187 3.32 12.51 0.61
N LYS A 188 3.90 12.73 1.79
CA LYS A 188 4.28 11.66 2.74
C LYS A 188 3.71 11.97 4.12
N TYR A 189 2.97 11.04 4.71
CA TYR A 189 2.06 11.30 5.82
C TYR A 189 2.35 10.36 6.99
N VAL A 190 2.66 10.91 8.15
CA VAL A 190 3.12 10.12 9.32
C VAL A 190 2.03 9.22 9.87
N VAL A 191 0.76 9.66 9.83
CA VAL A 191 -0.35 8.85 10.37
C VAL A 191 -0.58 7.61 9.51
N ASN A 192 -0.66 7.77 8.19
CA ASN A 192 -0.92 6.66 7.28
C ASN A 192 0.34 5.80 7.07
N GLY A 193 1.52 6.42 6.93
CA GLY A 193 2.81 5.73 6.95
C GLY A 193 3.05 4.94 8.24
N GLY A 194 2.54 5.43 9.39
CA GLY A 194 2.57 4.76 10.67
C GLY A 194 1.87 3.40 10.66
N ILE A 195 0.58 3.37 10.29
CA ILE A 195 -0.18 2.11 10.23
C ILE A 195 0.34 1.17 9.14
N SER A 196 0.77 1.69 7.99
CA SER A 196 1.36 0.87 6.93
C SER A 196 2.68 0.23 7.39
N THR A 197 3.57 0.99 8.03
CA THR A 197 4.83 0.46 8.56
C THR A 197 4.59 -0.56 9.66
N TRP A 198 3.71 -0.23 10.62
CA TRP A 198 3.33 -1.17 11.69
C TRP A 198 2.82 -2.50 11.11
N THR A 199 2.03 -2.46 10.05
CA THR A 199 1.48 -3.67 9.41
C THR A 199 2.59 -4.56 8.84
N LEU A 200 3.62 -3.99 8.21
CA LEU A 200 4.76 -4.75 7.71
C LEU A 200 5.62 -5.33 8.83
N LEU A 201 5.82 -4.56 9.91
CA LEU A 201 6.55 -5.03 11.09
C LEU A 201 5.80 -6.15 11.84
N ASP A 202 4.48 -6.01 12.01
CA ASP A 202 3.62 -7.04 12.61
C ASP A 202 3.59 -8.30 11.74
N LEU A 203 3.57 -8.15 10.40
CA LEU A 203 3.66 -9.28 9.48
C LEU A 203 4.97 -10.08 9.69
N HIS A 204 6.12 -9.40 9.80
CA HIS A 204 7.39 -10.06 10.10
C HIS A 204 7.33 -10.85 11.42
N GLU A 205 6.87 -10.22 12.50
CA GLU A 205 6.76 -10.86 13.82
C GLU A 205 5.80 -12.06 13.80
N ARG A 206 4.64 -11.92 13.12
CA ARG A 206 3.66 -13.00 12.97
C ARG A 206 4.18 -14.17 12.16
N LEU A 207 4.86 -13.91 11.04
CA LEU A 207 5.46 -14.96 10.23
C LEU A 207 6.49 -15.75 11.05
N GLY A 208 7.30 -15.07 11.85
CA GLY A 208 8.18 -15.72 12.82
C GLY A 208 7.42 -16.61 13.82
N ALA A 209 6.37 -16.06 14.45
CA ALA A 209 5.55 -16.79 15.43
C ALA A 209 4.82 -18.01 14.84
N PHE A 210 4.46 -17.97 13.55
CA PHE A 210 3.82 -19.08 12.84
C PHE A 210 4.81 -20.05 12.14
N GLY A 211 6.11 -19.87 12.33
CA GLY A 211 7.13 -20.77 11.79
C GLY A 211 7.49 -20.55 10.32
N ASP A 212 7.18 -19.37 9.76
CA ASP A 212 7.45 -18.98 8.37
C ASP A 212 8.31 -17.71 8.28
N ALA A 213 9.27 -17.57 9.20
CA ALA A 213 10.21 -16.44 9.27
C ALA A 213 10.98 -16.19 7.96
N ALA A 214 11.09 -17.21 7.09
CA ALA A 214 11.80 -17.11 5.83
C ALA A 214 10.90 -16.72 4.63
N ALA A 215 9.64 -16.32 4.86
CA ALA A 215 8.74 -15.91 3.79
C ALA A 215 9.32 -14.74 2.96
N PHE A 216 9.95 -13.78 3.63
CA PHE A 216 10.59 -12.59 3.05
C PHE A 216 12.10 -12.51 3.36
N ALA A 217 12.77 -13.66 3.50
CA ALA A 217 14.22 -13.69 3.66
C ALA A 217 14.97 -12.94 2.54
N ASP A 218 16.27 -12.69 2.73
CA ASP A 218 17.16 -12.03 1.76
C ASP A 218 16.97 -12.59 0.33
N GLY A 219 16.76 -11.69 -0.62
CA GLY A 219 16.65 -12.03 -2.04
C GLY A 219 15.25 -12.41 -2.53
N ARG A 220 14.23 -12.39 -1.67
CA ARG A 220 12.83 -12.73 -2.00
C ARG A 220 12.07 -11.60 -2.68
N LEU A 221 12.43 -10.35 -2.43
CA LEU A 221 11.85 -9.17 -3.05
C LEU A 221 12.80 -8.56 -4.09
N ALA A 222 12.21 -7.86 -5.06
CA ALA A 222 12.96 -7.10 -6.06
C ALA A 222 13.38 -5.73 -5.49
N LEU A 223 14.27 -5.74 -4.50
CA LEU A 223 14.77 -4.53 -3.85
C LEU A 223 16.26 -4.28 -4.17
N PRO A 224 16.74 -3.03 -4.05
CA PRO A 224 18.18 -2.75 -4.07
C PRO A 224 18.94 -3.49 -2.96
N GLU A 225 18.28 -3.72 -1.83
CA GLU A 225 18.86 -4.34 -0.63
C GLU A 225 18.93 -5.87 -0.65
N ARG A 226 18.38 -6.53 -1.69
CA ARG A 226 18.09 -7.99 -1.81
C ARG A 226 19.27 -8.99 -1.72
N ALA A 227 20.44 -8.54 -1.33
CA ALA A 227 21.65 -9.35 -1.16
C ALA A 227 22.51 -8.84 0.01
N ASN A 228 21.87 -8.28 1.04
CA ASN A 228 22.53 -7.69 2.19
C ASN A 228 22.52 -8.61 3.43
N GLY A 229 21.98 -9.83 3.30
CA GLY A 229 21.84 -10.80 4.38
C GLY A 229 20.71 -10.50 5.38
N ARG A 230 19.76 -9.62 5.03
CA ARG A 230 18.63 -9.21 5.90
C ARG A 230 17.31 -9.64 5.29
N ASP A 231 16.27 -9.63 6.12
CA ASP A 231 14.91 -9.86 5.67
C ASP A 231 14.46 -8.67 4.80
N ASP A 232 14.06 -8.95 3.56
CA ASP A 232 13.72 -7.93 2.56
C ASP A 232 12.46 -7.14 2.97
N LEU A 233 11.53 -7.74 3.73
CA LEU A 233 10.36 -7.03 4.27
C LEU A 233 10.81 -5.99 5.32
N LEU A 234 11.83 -6.32 6.11
CA LEU A 234 12.42 -5.38 7.06
C LEU A 234 13.21 -4.27 6.36
N ASP A 235 13.92 -4.58 5.27
CA ASP A 235 14.60 -3.53 4.50
C ASP A 235 13.62 -2.50 3.92
N GLU A 236 12.51 -2.95 3.37
CA GLU A 236 11.46 -2.05 2.88
C GLU A 236 10.84 -1.25 4.04
N ALA A 237 10.45 -1.90 5.13
CA ALA A 237 9.87 -1.22 6.29
C ALA A 237 10.84 -0.20 6.91
N GLN A 238 12.15 -0.49 6.92
CA GLN A 238 13.16 0.43 7.45
C GLN A 238 13.22 1.75 6.67
N ALA A 239 12.89 1.76 5.37
CA ALA A 239 12.83 2.98 4.57
C ALA A 239 11.82 3.98 5.15
N GLU A 240 10.63 3.51 5.55
CA GLU A 240 9.60 4.35 6.15
C GLU A 240 9.86 4.65 7.62
N VAL A 241 10.38 3.69 8.42
CA VAL A 241 10.80 3.99 9.80
C VAL A 241 11.77 5.17 9.82
N LYS A 242 12.76 5.22 8.91
CA LYS A 242 13.70 6.36 8.80
C LYS A 242 12.99 7.68 8.52
N PHE A 243 11.98 7.69 7.65
CA PHE A 243 11.17 8.88 7.37
C PHE A 243 10.36 9.31 8.61
N LEU A 244 9.66 8.38 9.28
CA LEU A 244 8.88 8.69 10.48
C LEU A 244 9.75 9.29 11.58
N LEU A 245 10.97 8.78 11.77
CA LEU A 245 11.95 9.34 12.71
C LEU A 245 12.42 10.75 12.30
N ALA A 246 12.62 10.99 11.01
CA ALA A 246 13.06 12.29 10.48
C ALA A 246 12.00 13.40 10.67
N MET A 247 10.72 13.01 10.75
CA MET A 247 9.60 13.94 10.98
C MET A 247 9.45 14.40 12.43
N GLN A 248 10.24 13.84 13.36
CA GLN A 248 10.22 14.24 14.77
C GLN A 248 10.91 15.58 14.98
N ILE A 249 10.20 16.51 15.61
CA ILE A 249 10.66 17.87 15.87
C ILE A 249 11.84 17.84 16.86
N PRO A 250 12.94 18.56 16.59
CA PRO A 250 14.08 18.66 17.50
C PRO A 250 13.69 19.22 18.86
N ASN A 251 14.41 18.82 19.92
CA ASN A 251 14.16 19.33 21.27
C ASN A 251 14.36 20.86 21.34
N GLY A 252 13.60 21.53 22.21
CA GLY A 252 13.71 22.98 22.43
C GLY A 252 13.12 23.83 21.29
N MET A 253 12.44 23.22 20.32
CA MET A 253 11.74 23.94 19.25
C MET A 253 10.33 24.28 19.70
N SER A 254 9.95 25.55 19.57
CA SER A 254 8.57 25.98 19.75
C SER A 254 7.87 26.16 18.40
N LEU A 255 6.57 25.84 18.36
CA LEU A 255 5.74 26.02 17.18
C LEU A 255 4.45 26.76 17.50
N ALA A 256 4.00 27.59 16.56
CA ALA A 256 2.64 28.10 16.54
C ALA A 256 1.70 27.01 16.01
N VAL A 257 0.71 26.62 16.80
CA VAL A 257 -0.34 25.67 16.44
C VAL A 257 -1.71 26.32 16.57
N ALA A 258 -2.69 25.82 15.81
CA ALA A 258 -4.07 26.31 15.94
C ALA A 258 -4.55 26.08 17.38
N ARG A 259 -5.26 27.06 17.93
CA ARG A 259 -5.70 27.00 19.33
C ARG A 259 -6.65 25.83 19.57
N ARG A 260 -6.44 25.11 20.66
CA ARG A 260 -7.30 23.97 21.05
C ARG A 260 -8.71 24.39 21.48
N ASP A 261 -8.90 25.64 21.89
CA ASP A 261 -10.19 26.17 22.37
C ASP A 261 -11.17 26.53 21.23
N GLY A 262 -10.81 26.22 19.97
CA GLY A 262 -11.62 26.48 18.79
C GLY A 262 -11.69 27.96 18.39
N LYS A 263 -11.00 28.85 19.10
CA LYS A 263 -10.92 30.27 18.73
C LYS A 263 -9.93 30.45 17.58
N ALA A 264 -10.19 31.48 16.77
CA ALA A 264 -9.26 31.87 15.71
C ALA A 264 -7.90 32.29 16.29
N GLY A 265 -6.84 32.01 15.54
CA GLY A 265 -5.46 32.35 15.88
C GLY A 265 -4.62 31.15 16.30
N PHE A 266 -3.43 31.44 16.81
CA PHE A 266 -2.43 30.45 17.15
C PHE A 266 -2.03 30.56 18.63
N GLU A 267 -1.58 29.45 19.19
CA GLU A 267 -0.84 29.41 20.45
C GLU A 267 0.56 28.83 20.19
N THR A 268 1.56 29.33 20.92
CA THR A 268 2.92 28.78 20.84
C THR A 268 3.07 27.70 21.89
N ILE A 269 3.51 26.52 21.46
CA ILE A 269 3.79 25.37 22.33
C ILE A 269 5.28 25.01 22.27
N ASP A 270 5.80 24.38 23.32
CA ASP A 270 6.99 23.54 23.17
C ASP A 270 6.59 22.33 22.31
N ALA A 271 7.19 22.21 21.13
CA ALA A 271 6.89 21.17 20.17
C ALA A 271 8.01 20.13 20.09
N GLY A 272 9.06 20.24 20.91
CA GLY A 272 10.17 19.30 20.91
C GLY A 272 9.70 17.87 21.18
N GLY A 273 10.04 16.94 20.29
CA GLY A 273 9.62 15.53 20.40
C GLY A 273 8.27 15.20 19.76
N LEU A 274 7.40 16.19 19.49
CA LEU A 274 6.21 15.99 18.66
C LEU A 274 6.61 15.69 17.20
N VAL A 275 5.67 15.19 16.40
CA VAL A 275 5.93 14.78 15.02
C VAL A 275 5.02 15.52 14.07
N HIS A 276 5.59 16.07 12.99
CA HIS A 276 4.84 16.69 11.91
C HIS A 276 3.86 15.71 11.27
N THR A 277 2.67 16.17 10.91
CA THR A 277 1.64 15.29 10.32
C THR A 277 2.02 14.76 8.94
N LYS A 278 2.68 15.60 8.14
CA LYS A 278 3.08 15.28 6.77
C LYS A 278 4.13 16.25 6.24
N ILE A 279 4.81 15.84 5.18
CA ILE A 279 5.51 16.71 4.24
C ILE A 279 4.82 16.59 2.89
N ALA A 280 4.42 17.72 2.31
CA ALA A 280 3.66 17.75 1.07
C ALA A 280 3.83 19.08 0.36
N ASP A 281 3.36 19.10 -0.88
CA ASP A 281 3.42 20.24 -1.78
C ASP A 281 2.44 21.33 -1.33
N GLU A 282 2.74 22.58 -1.68
CA GLU A 282 1.84 23.71 -1.43
C GLU A 282 0.52 23.55 -2.19
N HIS A 283 0.60 23.07 -3.43
CA HIS A 283 -0.52 22.83 -4.32
C HIS A 283 -0.46 21.43 -4.93
N TRP A 284 -1.61 20.93 -5.37
CA TRP A 284 -1.67 19.68 -6.12
C TRP A 284 -1.05 19.82 -7.51
N THR A 285 -0.19 18.87 -7.87
CA THR A 285 0.31 18.74 -9.24
C THR A 285 -0.75 18.16 -10.19
N PRO A 286 -0.80 18.56 -11.48
CA PRO A 286 -1.69 17.94 -12.46
C PRO A 286 -1.27 16.50 -12.80
N LEU A 287 -2.21 15.69 -13.29
CA LEU A 287 -1.89 14.37 -13.82
C LEU A 287 -1.68 14.40 -15.35
N PRO A 288 -0.67 13.69 -15.88
CA PRO A 288 0.39 12.97 -15.16
C PRO A 288 1.56 13.89 -14.78
N THR A 289 2.03 13.82 -13.53
CA THR A 289 3.31 14.41 -13.08
C THR A 289 4.09 13.33 -12.35
N ALA A 290 5.28 12.96 -12.85
CA ALA A 290 6.14 12.01 -12.17
C ALA A 290 6.86 12.70 -10.98
N PRO A 291 7.24 11.97 -9.92
CA PRO A 291 7.90 12.58 -8.76
C PRO A 291 9.22 13.30 -9.04
N ALA A 292 9.93 12.92 -10.10
CA ALA A 292 11.16 13.61 -10.51
C ALA A 292 10.91 14.94 -11.24
N ASP A 293 9.68 15.14 -11.73
CA ASP A 293 9.26 16.30 -12.51
C ASP A 293 8.48 17.31 -11.67
N ASP A 294 8.15 16.97 -10.42
CA ASP A 294 7.49 17.88 -9.48
C ASP A 294 8.42 19.04 -9.08
N ARG A 295 7.89 20.24 -9.20
CA ARG A 295 8.56 21.52 -8.92
C ARG A 295 7.84 22.33 -7.85
N GLU A 296 6.75 21.80 -7.29
CA GLU A 296 6.03 22.48 -6.21
C GLU A 296 6.92 22.63 -4.98
N ARG A 297 6.67 23.72 -4.25
CA ARG A 297 7.36 23.94 -2.99
C ARG A 297 6.77 23.01 -1.93
N ARG A 298 7.65 22.37 -1.17
CA ARG A 298 7.25 21.42 -0.12
C ARG A 298 7.36 22.01 1.27
N PHE A 299 6.44 21.60 2.14
CA PHE A 299 6.33 22.10 3.51
C PHE A 299 6.09 20.98 4.51
N LEU A 300 6.62 21.19 5.71
CA LEU A 300 6.21 20.47 6.91
C LEU A 300 4.88 21.04 7.40
N TYR A 301 3.89 20.17 7.58
CA TYR A 301 2.59 20.55 8.13
C TYR A 301 2.55 20.38 9.64
N PRO A 302 1.69 21.12 10.36
CA PRO A 302 1.68 21.16 11.82
C PRO A 302 1.72 19.78 12.48
N PRO A 303 2.38 19.63 13.64
CA PRO A 303 2.39 18.37 14.36
C PRO A 303 1.01 18.01 14.89
N SER A 304 0.81 16.75 15.20
CA SER A 304 -0.39 16.29 15.90
C SER A 304 -0.05 15.16 16.86
N THR A 305 -0.85 15.03 17.93
CA THR A 305 -0.75 13.90 18.85
C THR A 305 -0.89 12.56 18.12
N ALA A 306 -1.75 12.49 17.09
CA ALA A 306 -1.92 11.27 16.31
C ALA A 306 -0.64 10.91 15.53
N ALA A 307 0.00 11.87 14.87
CA ALA A 307 1.27 11.65 14.17
C ALA A 307 2.38 11.24 15.15
N THR A 308 2.47 11.93 16.29
CA THR A 308 3.42 11.58 17.35
C THR A 308 3.22 10.15 17.83
N LEU A 309 2.00 9.74 18.18
CA LEU A 309 1.73 8.41 18.70
C LEU A 309 1.89 7.28 17.64
N ASN A 310 1.62 7.56 16.36
CA ASN A 310 1.92 6.63 15.28
C ASN A 310 3.42 6.36 15.15
N MET A 311 4.24 7.43 15.12
CA MET A 311 5.69 7.31 15.10
C MET A 311 6.19 6.58 16.36
N VAL A 312 5.68 6.92 17.56
CA VAL A 312 6.07 6.27 18.82
C VAL A 312 5.79 4.76 18.78
N GLY A 313 4.61 4.34 18.33
CA GLY A 313 4.24 2.93 18.23
C GLY A 313 5.17 2.16 17.29
N VAL A 314 5.40 2.70 16.09
CA VAL A 314 6.31 2.11 15.10
C VAL A 314 7.74 2.07 15.61
N ALA A 315 8.26 3.17 16.16
CA ALA A 315 9.62 3.25 16.66
C ALA A 315 9.86 2.31 17.86
N ALA A 316 8.88 2.13 18.75
CA ALA A 316 8.96 1.15 19.83
C ALA A 316 8.98 -0.30 19.31
N GLN A 317 8.21 -0.61 18.26
CA GLN A 317 8.26 -1.92 17.60
C GLN A 317 9.58 -2.15 16.86
N ALA A 318 10.04 -1.15 16.10
CA ALA A 318 11.33 -1.23 15.41
C ALA A 318 12.50 -1.41 16.39
N ALA A 319 12.45 -0.78 17.57
CA ALA A 319 13.48 -0.94 18.58
C ALA A 319 13.67 -2.40 19.04
N ARG A 320 12.59 -3.19 19.14
CA ARG A 320 12.71 -4.61 19.53
C ARG A 320 13.07 -5.52 18.35
N ILE A 321 12.55 -5.23 17.15
CA ILE A 321 12.82 -6.05 15.95
C ILE A 321 14.30 -5.96 15.55
N TRP A 322 14.88 -4.75 15.56
CA TRP A 322 16.28 -4.54 15.17
C TRP A 322 17.28 -4.69 16.32
N LEU A 323 16.86 -5.07 17.53
CA LEU A 323 17.71 -5.07 18.72
C LEU A 323 19.02 -5.85 18.53
N THR A 324 18.97 -6.96 17.80
CA THR A 324 20.12 -7.84 17.55
C THR A 324 20.77 -7.60 16.19
N SER A 325 19.98 -7.33 15.15
CA SER A 325 20.45 -7.19 13.77
C SER A 325 21.03 -5.81 13.46
N ASP A 326 20.55 -4.74 14.13
CA ASP A 326 21.08 -3.38 14.03
C ASP A 326 20.88 -2.63 15.37
N PRO A 327 21.72 -2.90 16.39
CA PRO A 327 21.56 -2.32 17.72
C PRO A 327 21.61 -0.79 17.74
N ALA A 328 22.37 -0.18 16.82
CA ALA A 328 22.47 1.27 16.71
C ALA A 328 21.15 1.88 16.19
N PHE A 329 20.56 1.27 15.16
CA PHE A 329 19.23 1.68 14.68
C PHE A 329 18.15 1.45 15.74
N ALA A 330 18.16 0.30 16.41
CA ALA A 330 17.23 -0.01 17.50
C ALA A 330 17.29 1.03 18.63
N ALA A 331 18.49 1.43 19.05
CA ALA A 331 18.68 2.45 20.07
C ALA A 331 18.13 3.83 19.64
N ARG A 332 18.32 4.21 18.37
CA ARG A 332 17.75 5.44 17.80
C ARG A 332 16.22 5.40 17.81
N CYS A 333 15.62 4.28 17.40
CA CYS A 333 14.17 4.08 17.43
C CYS A 333 13.62 4.21 18.86
N LEU A 334 14.25 3.55 19.84
CA LEU A 334 13.83 3.62 21.23
C LEU A 334 13.93 5.03 21.81
N ALA A 335 15.00 5.75 21.49
CA ALA A 335 15.18 7.14 21.94
C ALA A 335 14.11 8.07 21.36
N ALA A 336 13.78 7.92 20.07
CA ALA A 336 12.73 8.70 19.43
C ALA A 336 11.34 8.38 20.00
N ALA A 337 11.03 7.10 20.23
CA ALA A 337 9.79 6.66 20.86
C ALA A 337 9.61 7.26 22.26
N ARG A 338 10.66 7.23 23.09
CA ARG A 338 10.63 7.83 24.45
C ARG A 338 10.43 9.34 24.40
N ARG A 339 11.12 10.04 23.48
CA ARG A 339 10.95 11.49 23.28
C ARG A 339 9.54 11.84 22.84
N GLY A 340 8.97 11.09 21.89
CA GLY A 340 7.63 11.35 21.38
C GLY A 340 6.54 11.03 22.41
N TRP A 341 6.75 10.02 23.26
CA TRP A 341 5.81 9.70 24.34
C TRP A 341 5.80 10.75 25.46
N ALA A 342 6.95 11.37 25.73
CA ALA A 342 7.08 12.39 26.78
C ALA A 342 6.57 13.78 26.38
N ALA A 343 6.46 14.05 25.07
CA ALA A 343 6.01 15.32 24.50
C ALA A 343 4.48 15.41 24.41
#